data_AF-A0A1H8CCI1-F1
#
_entry.id   AF-A0A1H8CCI1-F1
#
_cell.length_a   1.000
_cell.length_b   1.000
_cell.length_c   1.000
_cell.angle_alpha   90.00
_cell.angle_beta   90.00
_cell.angle_gamma   90.00
#
_symmetry.space_group_name_H-M   'P 1'
#
loop_
_entity.id
_entity.type
_entity.pdbx_description
1 polymer ?
#
loop_
_entity_poly.entity_id
_entity_poly.type
_entity_poly.pdbx_seq_one_letter_code
_entity_poly.pdbx_strand_id
1 'polypeptide(L)'
;MKQSWRNLLLRLVVPALAAGAVTQAAATDTLPWKNPNNALVVDAYELNTIDWDSLLSDKRITAFISKASDGLPESFSCTGEHAGDTVAHCKTMWRKYAVSRELFQTRRLVARAAGLLWGSYHLARPGNPVDQANHFLDYADPKDDEMMILDLEGIDPQKFMSLEDAQIFAGHIRARTGRYPVLYTNHNTARYIAAYRNDYPVLARLPIWYARYKPDVKGVFPMGNWDNS
;
A
#
# COMPACT_ATOMS: atom_id res chain seq x y z
N MET A 1 59.92 -48.69 -53.50
CA MET A 1 58.49 -48.30 -53.40
C MET A 1 58.30 -47.51 -52.11
N LYS A 2 57.59 -46.38 -52.22
CA LYS A 2 57.24 -45.31 -51.25
C LYS A 2 57.15 -45.74 -49.77
N GLN A 3 57.48 -44.97 -48.73
CA GLN A 3 57.97 -43.59 -48.59
C GLN A 3 58.43 -43.39 -47.12
N SER A 4 59.57 -42.73 -46.97
CA SER A 4 60.05 -41.85 -45.88
C SER A 4 59.19 -41.67 -44.61
N TRP A 5 59.80 -41.91 -43.45
CA TRP A 5 59.41 -41.29 -42.16
C TRP A 5 60.40 -40.18 -41.81
N ARG A 6 59.89 -38.94 -41.61
CA ARG A 6 60.68 -37.77 -41.22
C ARG A 6 60.40 -37.38 -39.77
N ASN A 7 61.49 -36.95 -39.17
CA ASN A 7 61.73 -36.60 -37.79
C ASN A 7 60.78 -35.58 -37.15
N LEU A 8 60.65 -35.79 -35.85
CA LEU A 8 59.98 -35.05 -34.80
C LEU A 8 60.65 -33.69 -34.53
N LEU A 9 59.85 -32.64 -34.35
CA LEU A 9 60.26 -31.40 -33.68
C LEU A 9 59.23 -31.07 -32.60
N LEU A 10 59.67 -31.08 -31.34
CA LEU A 10 58.90 -30.62 -30.18
C LEU A 10 58.66 -29.10 -30.27
N ARG A 11 57.42 -28.67 -29.99
CA ARG A 11 57.07 -27.28 -29.69
C ARG A 11 56.48 -27.20 -28.27
N LEU A 12 57.12 -26.43 -27.42
CA LEU A 12 56.61 -25.98 -26.12
C LEU A 12 55.45 -25.00 -26.35
N VAL A 13 54.33 -25.22 -25.66
CA VAL A 13 53.17 -24.31 -25.62
C VAL A 13 53.08 -23.72 -24.21
N VAL A 14 53.17 -22.39 -24.11
CA VAL A 14 52.91 -21.61 -22.89
C VAL A 14 51.43 -21.19 -22.94
N PRO A 15 50.60 -21.47 -21.92
CA PRO A 15 49.22 -20.99 -21.92
C PRO A 15 49.17 -19.53 -21.49
N ALA A 16 48.63 -18.67 -22.34
CA ALA A 16 48.27 -17.30 -21.99
C ALA A 16 46.96 -17.33 -21.18
N LEU A 17 47.02 -16.98 -19.89
CA LEU A 17 45.86 -16.74 -19.05
C LEU A 17 45.20 -15.43 -19.48
N ALA A 18 44.10 -15.52 -20.24
CA ALA A 18 43.21 -14.40 -20.48
C ALA A 18 42.42 -14.11 -19.19
N ALA A 19 42.80 -13.06 -18.46
CA ALA A 19 42.01 -12.51 -17.37
C ALA A 19 40.76 -11.84 -17.97
N GLY A 20 39.64 -12.58 -18.04
CA GLY A 20 38.35 -12.01 -18.34
C GLY A 20 37.93 -11.06 -17.22
N ALA A 21 37.75 -9.78 -17.53
CA ALA A 21 37.18 -8.83 -16.60
C ALA A 21 35.74 -9.28 -16.29
N VAL A 22 35.51 -9.74 -15.07
CA VAL A 22 34.16 -9.96 -14.55
C VAL A 22 33.54 -8.59 -14.37
N THR A 23 32.72 -8.15 -15.32
CA THR A 23 31.81 -7.02 -15.07
C THR A 23 30.78 -7.48 -14.07
N GLN A 24 31.02 -7.20 -12.78
CA GLN A 24 29.95 -7.23 -11.79
C GLN A 24 28.91 -6.22 -12.24
N ALA A 25 27.77 -6.71 -12.70
CA ALA A 25 26.59 -5.88 -12.87
C ALA A 25 26.28 -5.28 -11.49
N ALA A 26 26.59 -4.01 -11.31
CA ALA A 26 26.12 -3.27 -10.15
C ALA A 26 24.59 -3.34 -10.19
N ALA A 27 23.98 -3.86 -9.14
CA ALA A 27 22.54 -3.71 -8.94
C ALA A 27 22.27 -2.19 -8.95
N THR A 28 21.73 -1.68 -10.04
CA THR A 28 21.29 -0.29 -10.11
C THR A 28 20.07 -0.21 -9.22
N ASP A 29 20.24 0.34 -8.01
CA ASP A 29 19.14 0.73 -7.14
C ASP A 29 18.30 1.79 -7.86
N THR A 30 17.37 1.35 -8.72
CA THR A 30 16.47 2.24 -9.44
C THR A 30 15.39 2.66 -8.47
N LEU A 31 15.69 3.67 -7.64
CA LEU A 31 14.74 4.29 -6.71
C LEU A 31 13.65 4.99 -7.53
N PRO A 32 12.42 4.43 -7.66
CA PRO A 32 11.44 4.94 -8.62
C PRO A 32 11.01 6.39 -8.31
N TRP A 33 11.05 6.78 -7.04
CA TRP A 33 10.73 8.14 -6.60
C TRP A 33 11.77 9.20 -7.00
N LYS A 34 12.98 8.79 -7.43
CA LYS A 34 13.98 9.69 -8.00
C LYS A 34 13.81 9.92 -9.51
N ASN A 35 12.97 9.13 -10.18
CA ASN A 35 12.68 9.36 -11.59
C ASN A 35 11.79 10.61 -11.73
N PRO A 36 12.21 11.66 -12.46
CA PRO A 36 11.41 12.87 -12.63
C PRO A 36 10.11 12.64 -13.44
N ASN A 37 10.03 11.55 -14.20
CA ASN A 37 8.85 11.22 -15.01
C ASN A 37 7.76 10.47 -14.25
N ASN A 38 8.04 10.04 -13.02
CA ASN A 38 7.05 9.34 -12.21
C ASN A 38 6.20 10.34 -11.44
N ALA A 39 4.88 10.16 -11.52
CA ALA A 39 3.96 10.80 -10.59
C ALA A 39 4.16 10.26 -9.17
N LEU A 40 3.97 11.12 -8.19
CA LEU A 40 4.07 10.83 -6.77
C LEU A 40 2.70 10.99 -6.13
N VAL A 41 2.43 10.10 -5.18
CA VAL A 41 1.26 10.16 -4.31
C VAL A 41 1.80 10.22 -2.88
N VAL A 42 1.25 11.13 -2.07
CA VAL A 42 1.61 11.27 -0.66
C VAL A 42 0.43 10.81 0.17
N ASP A 43 0.68 9.97 1.18
CA ASP A 43 -0.30 9.64 2.20
C ASP A 43 0.03 10.29 3.55
N ALA A 44 -1.00 10.53 4.37
CA ALA A 44 -0.84 11.04 5.72
C ALA A 44 -1.99 10.63 6.65
N TYR A 45 -1.73 10.70 7.95
CA TYR A 45 -2.72 10.58 9.01
C TYR A 45 -2.72 11.82 9.92
N GLU A 46 -3.61 11.85 10.91
CA GLU A 46 -3.91 13.03 11.74
C GLU A 46 -2.72 13.63 12.48
N LEU A 47 -1.67 12.84 12.76
CA LEU A 47 -0.47 13.33 13.47
C LEU A 47 0.61 13.88 12.52
N ASN A 48 0.48 13.75 11.21
CA ASN A 48 1.41 14.39 10.29
C ASN A 48 1.15 15.90 10.20
N THR A 49 2.18 16.71 10.39
CA THR A 49 2.16 18.11 9.96
C THR A 49 2.47 18.16 8.46
N ILE A 50 1.75 19.01 7.73
CA ILE A 50 1.92 19.16 6.28
C ILE A 50 2.22 20.63 5.98
N ASP A 51 3.40 20.88 5.44
CA ASP A 51 3.72 22.14 4.78
C ASP A 51 3.23 22.04 3.34
N TRP A 52 2.04 22.62 3.10
CA TRP A 52 1.39 22.56 1.79
C TRP A 52 2.16 23.34 0.72
N ASP A 53 2.84 24.44 1.07
CA ASP A 53 3.61 25.22 0.10
C ASP A 53 4.82 24.41 -0.39
N SER A 54 5.53 23.78 0.55
CA SER A 54 6.63 22.87 0.22
C SER A 54 6.14 21.65 -0.56
N LEU A 55 5.04 21.01 -0.14
CA LEU A 55 4.48 19.84 -0.83
C LEU A 55 4.07 20.18 -2.27
N LEU A 56 3.37 21.30 -2.48
CA LEU A 56 2.88 21.71 -3.79
C LEU A 56 3.97 22.30 -4.70
N SER A 57 5.18 22.53 -4.18
CA SER A 57 6.33 22.93 -4.98
C SER A 57 6.84 21.81 -5.90
N ASP A 58 6.70 20.52 -5.49
CA ASP A 58 7.01 19.38 -6.35
C ASP A 58 5.81 19.02 -7.23
N LYS A 59 5.88 19.42 -8.50
CA LYS A 59 4.79 19.19 -9.48
C LYS A 59 4.59 17.73 -9.87
N ARG A 60 5.45 16.82 -9.40
CA ARG A 60 5.23 15.38 -9.55
C ARG A 60 4.19 14.85 -8.57
N ILE A 61 3.93 15.55 -7.47
CA ILE A 61 2.87 15.15 -6.52
C ILE A 61 1.52 15.45 -7.16
N THR A 62 0.81 14.41 -7.59
CA THR A 62 -0.46 14.52 -8.32
C THR A 62 -1.66 14.10 -7.49
N ALA A 63 -1.45 13.41 -6.37
CA ALA A 63 -2.52 12.92 -5.52
C ALA A 63 -2.12 12.94 -4.04
N PHE A 64 -3.14 13.07 -3.18
CA PHE A 64 -3.02 13.01 -1.73
C PHE A 64 -4.00 11.98 -1.18
N ILE A 65 -3.51 11.10 -0.30
CA ILE A 65 -4.30 10.09 0.40
C ILE A 65 -4.32 10.44 1.89
N SER A 66 -5.47 10.44 2.55
CA SER A 66 -5.54 10.68 4.00
C SER A 66 -6.23 9.53 4.74
N LYS A 67 -5.76 9.20 5.95
CA LYS A 67 -6.54 8.32 6.84
C LYS A 67 -7.88 8.96 7.12
N ALA A 68 -8.96 8.23 6.85
CA ALA A 68 -10.31 8.63 7.23
C ALA A 68 -10.68 8.00 8.58
N SER A 69 -10.63 6.68 8.69
CA SER A 69 -11.09 5.98 9.89
C SER A 69 -10.16 4.85 10.28
N ASP A 70 -10.25 4.43 11.54
CA ASP A 70 -9.51 3.32 12.14
C ASP A 70 -10.52 2.52 12.98
N GLY A 71 -10.75 1.25 12.62
CA GLY A 71 -11.65 0.38 13.38
C GLY A 71 -13.09 0.86 13.46
N LEU A 72 -13.75 0.56 14.58
CA LEU A 72 -15.11 1.00 14.88
C LEU A 72 -15.15 2.49 15.28
N PRO A 73 -16.29 3.19 15.10
CA PRO A 73 -16.40 4.60 15.45
C PRO A 73 -16.31 4.81 16.96
N GLU A 74 -15.79 5.96 17.38
CA GLU A 74 -15.78 6.36 18.78
C GLU A 74 -17.20 6.60 19.33
N SER A 75 -17.41 6.23 20.59
CA SER A 75 -18.71 6.39 21.24
C SER A 75 -18.97 7.85 21.60
N PHE A 76 -19.99 8.47 20.99
CA PHE A 76 -20.43 9.81 21.36
C PHE A 76 -21.17 9.85 22.70
N SER A 77 -22.04 8.89 22.98
CA SER A 77 -22.92 8.92 24.15
C SER A 77 -22.18 8.60 25.44
N CYS A 78 -21.12 7.80 25.38
CA CYS A 78 -20.42 7.28 26.55
C CYS A 78 -21.34 6.58 27.58
N THR A 79 -22.51 6.09 27.14
CA THR A 79 -23.53 5.43 28.00
C THR A 79 -23.48 3.90 27.94
N GLY A 80 -22.39 3.32 27.44
CA GLY A 80 -22.19 1.88 27.27
C GLY A 80 -20.69 1.53 27.21
N GLU A 81 -20.36 0.33 26.73
CA GLU A 81 -18.96 -0.06 26.51
C GLU A 81 -18.28 0.92 25.55
N HIS A 82 -17.10 1.42 25.95
CA HIS A 82 -16.31 2.36 25.18
C HIS A 82 -14.83 2.11 25.42
N ALA A 83 -14.00 2.43 24.43
CA ALA A 83 -12.55 2.34 24.58
C ALA A 83 -12.09 3.33 25.66
N GLY A 84 -11.62 2.78 26.78
CA GLY A 84 -10.98 3.49 27.88
C GLY A 84 -11.88 3.72 29.09
N ASP A 85 -11.34 3.37 30.26
CA ASP A 85 -12.07 2.85 31.41
C ASP A 85 -12.93 3.87 32.20
N THR A 86 -13.13 5.09 31.67
CA THR A 86 -13.96 6.13 32.30
C THR A 86 -14.74 6.99 31.29
N VAL A 87 -15.88 7.56 31.71
CA VAL A 87 -16.67 8.52 30.90
C VAL A 87 -15.84 9.74 30.46
N ALA A 88 -14.91 10.20 31.30
CA ALA A 88 -14.02 11.30 30.97
C ALA A 88 -13.03 10.95 29.85
N HIS A 89 -12.52 9.72 29.87
CA HIS A 89 -11.67 9.20 28.79
C HIS A 89 -12.47 9.07 27.49
N CYS A 90 -13.67 8.47 27.53
CA CYS A 90 -14.56 8.39 26.37
C CYS A 90 -14.84 9.76 25.73
N LYS A 91 -15.18 10.77 26.53
CA LYS A 91 -15.38 12.15 26.04
C LYS A 91 -14.11 12.73 25.40
N THR A 92 -12.93 12.41 25.94
CA THR A 92 -11.65 12.83 25.37
C THR A 92 -11.40 12.17 24.02
N MET A 93 -11.66 10.87 23.90
CA MET A 93 -11.51 10.12 22.65
C MET A 93 -12.46 10.63 21.58
N TRP A 94 -13.74 10.84 21.92
CA TRP A 94 -14.71 11.44 21.00
C TRP A 94 -14.28 12.83 20.50
N ARG A 95 -13.76 13.70 21.39
CA ARG A 95 -13.26 15.02 20.99
C ARG A 95 -12.09 14.92 20.02
N LYS A 96 -11.13 14.03 20.28
CA LYS A 96 -10.00 13.77 19.38
C LYS A 96 -10.50 13.28 18.02
N TYR A 97 -11.42 12.32 18.02
CA TYR A 97 -12.06 11.80 16.81
C TYR A 97 -12.74 12.90 15.98
N ALA A 98 -13.53 13.77 16.63
CA ALA A 98 -14.18 14.90 15.98
C ALA A 98 -13.18 15.88 15.37
N VAL A 99 -12.11 16.23 16.10
CA VAL A 99 -11.04 17.11 15.60
C VAL A 99 -10.30 16.48 14.41
N SER A 100 -9.98 15.17 14.48
CA SER A 100 -9.36 14.47 13.36
C SER A 100 -10.24 14.49 12.12
N ARG A 101 -11.58 14.42 12.28
CA ARG A 101 -12.52 14.46 11.15
C ARG A 101 -12.53 15.83 10.48
N GLU A 102 -12.53 16.91 11.26
CA GLU A 102 -12.40 18.27 10.72
C GLU A 102 -11.06 18.47 10.00
N LEU A 103 -9.97 17.93 10.55
CA LEU A 103 -8.67 17.96 9.89
C LEU A 103 -8.68 17.20 8.56
N PHE A 104 -9.28 16.01 8.51
CA PHE A 104 -9.43 15.24 7.26
C PHE A 104 -10.17 16.05 6.18
N GLN A 105 -11.31 16.67 6.53
CA GLN A 105 -12.09 17.47 5.58
C GLN A 105 -11.33 18.74 5.14
N THR A 106 -10.58 19.37 6.05
CA THR A 106 -9.72 20.51 5.73
C THR A 106 -8.63 20.12 4.73
N ARG A 107 -7.93 19.00 4.97
CA ARG A 107 -6.89 18.50 4.06
C ARG A 107 -7.46 18.16 2.69
N ARG A 108 -8.66 17.57 2.65
CA ARG A 108 -9.38 17.29 1.40
C ARG A 108 -9.63 18.57 0.62
N LEU A 109 -10.16 19.60 1.26
CA LEU A 109 -10.44 20.88 0.62
C LEU A 109 -9.17 21.53 0.06
N VAL A 110 -8.08 21.56 0.85
CA VAL A 110 -6.80 22.14 0.42
C VAL A 110 -6.19 21.37 -0.76
N ALA A 111 -6.11 20.04 -0.65
CA ALA A 111 -5.55 19.20 -1.71
C ALA A 111 -6.34 19.35 -3.03
N ARG A 112 -7.67 19.29 -2.96
CA ARG A 112 -8.56 19.43 -4.12
C ARG A 112 -8.47 20.82 -4.73
N ALA A 113 -8.42 21.88 -3.91
CA ALA A 113 -8.26 23.25 -4.40
C ALA A 113 -6.92 23.48 -5.11
N ALA A 114 -5.88 22.74 -4.71
CA ALA A 114 -4.58 22.73 -5.37
C ALA A 114 -4.51 21.85 -6.63
N GLY A 115 -5.62 21.20 -7.02
CA GLY A 115 -5.70 20.35 -8.21
C GLY A 115 -5.19 18.92 -8.00
N LEU A 116 -4.94 18.48 -6.77
CA LEU A 116 -4.56 17.11 -6.48
C LEU A 116 -5.78 16.18 -6.52
N LEU A 117 -5.57 14.95 -7.00
CA LEU A 117 -6.52 13.86 -6.78
C LEU A 117 -6.59 13.51 -5.29
N TRP A 118 -7.75 13.03 -4.83
CA TRP A 118 -7.97 12.70 -3.43
C TRP A 118 -8.29 11.22 -3.23
N GLY A 119 -7.68 10.64 -2.22
CA GLY A 119 -8.01 9.31 -1.72
C GLY A 119 -8.14 9.29 -0.21
N SER A 120 -8.82 8.27 0.29
CA SER A 120 -8.93 8.03 1.72
C SER A 120 -8.86 6.57 2.05
N TYR A 121 -8.28 6.25 3.20
CA TYR A 121 -8.16 4.87 3.66
C TYR A 121 -8.80 4.64 5.02
N HIS A 122 -9.24 3.40 5.20
CA HIS A 122 -9.70 2.83 6.46
C HIS A 122 -8.65 1.86 6.99
N LEU A 123 -8.15 2.10 8.20
CA LEU A 123 -7.24 1.17 8.88
C LEU A 123 -8.04 0.05 9.54
N ALA A 124 -7.92 -1.15 8.97
CA ALA A 124 -8.78 -2.28 9.29
C ALA A 124 -8.38 -2.96 10.61
N ARG A 125 -9.30 -3.00 11.57
CA ARG A 125 -9.10 -3.61 12.90
C ARG A 125 -9.96 -4.86 13.08
N PRO A 126 -9.66 -5.70 14.09
CA PRO A 126 -10.60 -6.74 14.51
C PRO A 126 -11.94 -6.12 14.89
N GLY A 127 -13.04 -6.78 14.54
CA GLY A 127 -14.40 -6.31 14.81
C GLY A 127 -15.31 -6.49 13.60
N ASN A 128 -16.57 -6.08 13.74
CA ASN A 128 -17.58 -6.26 12.70
C ASN A 128 -17.18 -5.53 11.39
N PRO A 129 -17.03 -6.23 10.25
CA PRO A 129 -16.58 -5.61 9.00
C PRO A 129 -17.62 -4.67 8.38
N VAL A 130 -18.92 -4.93 8.58
CA VAL A 130 -19.99 -4.08 8.04
C VAL A 130 -20.04 -2.76 8.79
N ASP A 131 -19.90 -2.78 10.11
CA ASP A 131 -19.88 -1.57 10.93
C ASP A 131 -18.64 -0.72 10.65
N GLN A 132 -17.48 -1.34 10.47
CA GLN A 132 -16.26 -0.66 10.03
C GLN A 132 -16.42 -0.04 8.62
N ALA A 133 -17.06 -0.75 7.68
CA ALA A 133 -17.33 -0.22 6.34
C ALA A 133 -18.29 0.97 6.37
N ASN A 134 -19.36 0.90 7.17
CA ASN A 134 -20.28 2.02 7.37
C ASN A 134 -19.54 3.21 8.02
N HIS A 135 -18.73 2.97 9.04
CA HIS A 135 -17.91 4.00 9.67
C HIS A 135 -17.00 4.69 8.66
N PHE A 136 -16.30 3.93 7.80
CA PHE A 136 -15.48 4.52 6.75
C PHE A 136 -16.29 5.41 5.81
N LEU A 137 -17.44 4.93 5.32
CA LEU A 137 -18.28 5.70 4.40
C LEU A 137 -18.83 6.97 5.05
N ASP A 138 -19.27 6.90 6.30
CA ASP A 138 -19.82 8.04 7.04
C ASP A 138 -18.76 9.08 7.40
N TYR A 139 -17.54 8.62 7.70
CA TYR A 139 -16.41 9.50 8.00
C TYR A 139 -15.87 10.19 6.75
N ALA A 140 -15.58 9.39 5.72
CA ALA A 140 -14.91 9.85 4.51
C ALA A 140 -15.86 10.62 3.58
N ASP A 141 -17.13 10.20 3.50
CA ASP A 141 -18.11 10.67 2.52
C ASP A 141 -17.50 10.80 1.10
N PRO A 142 -17.04 9.67 0.53
CA PRO A 142 -16.27 9.66 -0.70
C PRO A 142 -17.15 10.06 -1.89
N LYS A 143 -16.59 10.88 -2.80
CA LYS A 143 -17.25 11.21 -4.07
C LYS A 143 -16.83 10.24 -5.17
N ASP A 144 -17.53 10.31 -6.29
CA ASP A 144 -17.39 9.39 -7.42
C ASP A 144 -15.97 9.39 -8.01
N ASP A 145 -15.24 10.49 -7.89
CA ASP A 145 -13.88 10.68 -8.38
C ASP A 145 -12.80 10.44 -7.30
N GLU A 146 -13.19 10.03 -6.09
CA GLU A 146 -12.25 9.82 -4.98
C GLU A 146 -11.96 8.34 -4.75
N MET A 147 -10.71 8.06 -4.40
CA MET A 147 -10.26 6.70 -4.13
C MET A 147 -10.62 6.26 -2.72
N MET A 148 -11.18 5.06 -2.60
CA MET A 148 -11.43 4.38 -1.32
C MET A 148 -10.42 3.25 -1.14
N ILE A 149 -9.78 3.17 0.02
CA ILE A 149 -8.73 2.20 0.30
C ILE A 149 -9.06 1.41 1.58
N LEU A 150 -8.95 0.10 1.49
CA LEU A 150 -8.89 -0.80 2.64
C LEU A 150 -7.41 -1.00 3.02
N ASP A 151 -6.98 -0.46 4.15
CA ASP A 151 -5.64 -0.66 4.69
C ASP A 151 -5.62 -1.88 5.60
N LEU A 152 -4.99 -2.96 5.11
CA LEU A 152 -4.85 -4.23 5.78
C LEU A 152 -3.37 -4.54 6.06
N GLU A 153 -2.93 -4.23 7.28
CA GLU A 153 -1.52 -4.29 7.69
C GLU A 153 -1.01 -5.69 8.07
N GLY A 154 -1.86 -6.72 8.11
CA GLY A 154 -1.43 -8.06 8.55
C GLY A 154 -2.51 -9.13 8.46
N ILE A 155 -2.13 -10.36 8.81
CA ILE A 155 -3.00 -11.56 8.79
C ILE A 155 -3.26 -12.12 10.20
N ASP A 156 -2.77 -11.45 11.25
CA ASP A 156 -3.04 -11.82 12.64
C ASP A 156 -4.43 -11.29 13.03
N PRO A 157 -5.45 -12.16 13.15
CA PRO A 157 -6.83 -11.73 13.36
C PRO A 157 -7.06 -11.12 14.76
N GLN A 158 -6.09 -11.23 15.66
CA GLN A 158 -6.14 -10.57 16.97
C GLN A 158 -5.71 -9.09 16.88
N LYS A 159 -5.05 -8.69 15.79
CA LYS A 159 -4.50 -7.34 15.60
C LYS A 159 -5.10 -6.59 14.42
N PHE A 160 -5.56 -7.32 13.42
CA PHE A 160 -6.08 -6.79 12.17
C PHE A 160 -7.40 -7.46 11.82
N MET A 161 -8.18 -6.85 10.93
CA MET A 161 -9.34 -7.49 10.35
C MET A 161 -8.95 -8.83 9.71
N SER A 162 -9.76 -9.87 9.91
CA SER A 162 -9.51 -11.17 9.25
C SER A 162 -9.65 -11.04 7.72
N LEU A 163 -9.05 -11.95 6.97
CA LEU A 163 -9.15 -11.91 5.51
C LEU A 163 -10.58 -12.20 5.03
N GLU A 164 -11.31 -13.03 5.76
CA GLU A 164 -12.73 -13.31 5.55
C GLU A 164 -13.56 -12.05 5.77
N ASP A 165 -13.36 -11.34 6.88
CA ASP A 165 -14.04 -10.09 7.18
C ASP A 165 -13.67 -8.97 6.20
N ALA A 166 -12.41 -8.92 5.74
CA ALA A 166 -11.97 -7.97 4.73
C ALA A 166 -12.69 -8.15 3.39
N GLN A 167 -13.05 -9.38 3.01
CA GLN A 167 -13.91 -9.63 1.84
C GLN A 167 -15.32 -9.06 2.04
N ILE A 168 -15.88 -9.21 3.24
CA ILE A 168 -17.19 -8.68 3.61
C ILE A 168 -17.16 -7.14 3.57
N PHE A 169 -16.14 -6.52 4.16
CA PHE A 169 -15.93 -5.07 4.11
C PHE A 169 -15.91 -4.58 2.65
N ALA A 170 -15.05 -5.17 1.80
CA ALA A 170 -14.92 -4.76 0.40
C ALA A 170 -16.22 -4.95 -0.39
N GLY A 171 -16.94 -6.04 -0.13
CA GLY A 171 -18.27 -6.30 -0.70
C GLY A 171 -19.30 -5.25 -0.28
N HIS A 172 -19.31 -4.86 1.00
CA HIS A 172 -20.22 -3.85 1.53
C HIS A 172 -19.95 -2.45 0.95
N ILE A 173 -18.67 -2.06 0.83
CA ILE A 173 -18.29 -0.81 0.15
C ILE A 173 -18.81 -0.79 -1.28
N ARG A 174 -18.62 -1.88 -2.04
CA ARG A 174 -19.17 -1.97 -3.41
C ARG A 174 -20.70 -1.89 -3.43
N ALA A 175 -21.39 -2.57 -2.52
CA ALA A 175 -22.84 -2.53 -2.47
C ALA A 175 -23.38 -1.10 -2.22
N ARG A 176 -22.67 -0.31 -1.41
CA ARG A 176 -23.06 1.05 -1.05
C ARG A 176 -22.67 2.11 -2.08
N THR A 177 -21.61 1.89 -2.84
CA THR A 177 -20.97 2.93 -3.69
C THR A 177 -20.86 2.56 -5.16
N GLY A 178 -21.15 1.31 -5.53
CA GLY A 178 -20.94 0.78 -6.88
C GLY A 178 -19.48 0.45 -7.22
N ARG A 179 -18.51 0.78 -6.36
CA ARG A 179 -17.06 0.60 -6.61
C ARG A 179 -16.41 -0.24 -5.51
N TYR A 180 -15.49 -1.13 -5.89
CA TYR A 180 -14.64 -1.79 -4.90
C TYR A 180 -13.55 -0.83 -4.38
N PRO A 181 -13.11 -0.97 -3.12
CA PRO A 181 -11.95 -0.24 -2.63
C PRO A 181 -10.65 -0.82 -3.24
N VAL A 182 -9.60 0.00 -3.25
CA VAL A 182 -8.22 -0.45 -3.46
C VAL A 182 -7.74 -1.14 -2.19
N LEU A 183 -7.02 -2.26 -2.31
CA LEU A 183 -6.41 -2.95 -1.19
C LEU A 183 -5.01 -2.41 -0.94
N TYR A 184 -4.78 -1.75 0.19
CA TYR A 184 -3.43 -1.52 0.68
C TYR A 184 -2.98 -2.70 1.53
N THR A 185 -1.77 -3.20 1.26
CA THR A 185 -1.19 -4.24 2.11
C THR A 185 0.33 -4.37 1.97
N ASN A 186 0.96 -4.97 2.97
CA ASN A 186 2.39 -5.27 2.96
C ASN A 186 2.72 -6.54 2.16
N HIS A 187 4.01 -6.77 1.92
CA HIS A 187 4.50 -7.93 1.18
C HIS A 187 4.01 -9.29 1.69
N ASN A 188 4.02 -9.50 3.01
CA ASN A 188 3.67 -10.80 3.60
C ASN A 188 2.18 -11.11 3.42
N THR A 189 1.33 -10.12 3.69
CA THR A 189 -0.11 -10.23 3.53
C THR A 189 -0.49 -10.39 2.06
N ALA A 190 0.08 -9.59 1.14
CA ALA A 190 -0.16 -9.74 -0.30
C ALA A 190 0.20 -11.15 -0.79
N ARG A 191 1.39 -11.65 -0.41
CA ARG A 191 1.85 -12.99 -0.80
C ARG A 191 0.92 -14.08 -0.26
N TYR A 192 0.39 -13.92 0.94
CA TYR A 192 -0.57 -14.84 1.52
C TYR A 192 -1.88 -14.84 0.72
N ILE A 193 -2.49 -13.68 0.48
CA ILE A 193 -3.73 -13.57 -0.31
C ILE A 193 -3.55 -14.18 -1.71
N ALA A 194 -2.40 -13.96 -2.35
CA ALA A 194 -2.07 -14.53 -3.65
C ALA A 194 -2.00 -16.08 -3.63
N ALA A 195 -1.34 -16.65 -2.61
CA ALA A 195 -1.20 -18.09 -2.45
C ALA A 195 -2.55 -18.76 -2.21
N TYR A 196 -3.43 -18.11 -1.44
CA TYR A 196 -4.77 -18.58 -1.05
C TYR A 196 -5.90 -17.89 -1.83
N ARG A 197 -5.65 -17.48 -3.08
CA ARG A 197 -6.60 -16.70 -3.91
C ARG A 197 -7.95 -17.37 -4.15
N ASN A 198 -8.03 -18.70 -4.03
CA ASN A 198 -9.28 -19.45 -4.15
C ASN A 198 -10.14 -19.32 -2.88
N ASP A 199 -9.50 -19.14 -1.73
CA ASP A 199 -10.16 -18.91 -0.43
C ASP A 199 -10.51 -17.43 -0.25
N TYR A 200 -9.71 -16.54 -0.86
CA TYR A 200 -9.90 -15.08 -0.84
C TYR A 200 -10.18 -14.46 -2.22
N PRO A 201 -11.23 -14.92 -2.93
CA PRO A 201 -11.49 -14.52 -4.30
C PRO A 201 -11.76 -13.01 -4.49
N VAL A 202 -12.36 -12.33 -3.50
CA VAL A 202 -12.61 -10.88 -3.61
C VAL A 202 -11.29 -10.12 -3.46
N LEU A 203 -10.55 -10.36 -2.37
CA LEU A 203 -9.29 -9.64 -2.10
C LEU A 203 -8.27 -9.84 -3.21
N ALA A 204 -8.12 -11.08 -3.71
CA ALA A 204 -7.17 -11.40 -4.76
C ALA A 204 -7.48 -10.75 -6.12
N ARG A 205 -8.60 -10.01 -6.26
CA ARG A 205 -8.97 -9.30 -7.49
C ARG A 205 -9.08 -7.79 -7.29
N LEU A 206 -8.91 -7.29 -6.07
CA LEU A 206 -8.89 -5.86 -5.82
C LEU A 206 -7.66 -5.22 -6.47
N PRO A 207 -7.76 -3.98 -6.98
CA PRO A 207 -6.57 -3.18 -7.30
C PRO A 207 -5.71 -3.04 -6.05
N ILE A 208 -4.39 -3.05 -6.18
CA ILE A 208 -3.48 -3.07 -5.05
C ILE A 208 -2.66 -1.78 -4.92
N TRP A 209 -2.59 -1.24 -3.70
CA TRP A 209 -1.58 -0.28 -3.27
C TRP A 209 -0.57 -1.04 -2.39
N TYR A 210 0.58 -1.39 -2.98
CA TYR A 210 1.49 -2.37 -2.39
C TYR A 210 2.68 -1.72 -1.66
N ALA A 211 2.83 -1.99 -0.36
CA ALA A 211 3.92 -1.44 0.43
C ALA A 211 5.23 -2.25 0.29
N ARG A 212 6.28 -1.59 -0.20
CA ARG A 212 7.62 -2.18 -0.31
C ARG A 212 8.72 -1.15 -0.08
N TYR A 213 9.44 -1.31 1.04
CA TYR A 213 10.59 -0.47 1.39
C TYR A 213 11.89 -1.14 0.96
N LYS A 214 12.17 -1.14 -0.35
CA LYS A 214 13.44 -1.60 -0.93
C LYS A 214 13.97 -0.61 -1.98
N PRO A 215 15.30 -0.53 -2.17
CA PRO A 215 15.90 0.33 -3.19
C PRO A 215 15.50 0.01 -4.63
N ASP A 216 15.22 -1.27 -4.93
CA ASP A 216 14.69 -1.74 -6.21
C ASP A 216 13.36 -2.48 -6.01
N VAL A 217 12.43 -2.26 -6.94
CA VAL A 217 11.07 -2.83 -6.97
C VAL A 217 10.80 -3.70 -8.20
N LYS A 218 11.79 -3.93 -9.07
CA LYS A 218 11.65 -4.84 -10.22
C LYS A 218 11.51 -6.30 -9.75
N GLY A 219 10.53 -7.02 -10.32
CA GLY A 219 10.32 -8.45 -10.08
C GLY A 219 9.85 -8.83 -8.67
N VAL A 220 9.36 -7.87 -7.87
CA VAL A 220 8.88 -8.10 -6.48
C VAL A 220 7.41 -7.75 -6.28
N PHE A 221 6.67 -7.56 -7.38
CA PHE A 221 5.21 -7.47 -7.35
C PHE A 221 4.60 -8.78 -6.84
N PRO A 222 3.49 -8.71 -6.09
CA PRO A 222 2.90 -9.90 -5.51
C PRO A 222 2.38 -10.83 -6.60
N MET A 223 2.65 -12.11 -6.40
CA MET A 223 2.41 -13.16 -7.39
C MET A 223 0.89 -13.34 -7.70
N GLY A 224 0.54 -13.96 -8.82
CA GLY A 224 -0.82 -14.37 -9.13
C GLY A 224 -1.62 -13.32 -9.91
N ASN A 225 -2.81 -12.95 -9.45
CA ASN A 225 -3.68 -12.01 -10.19
C ASN A 225 -3.08 -10.60 -10.33
N TRP A 226 -2.02 -10.29 -9.57
CA TRP A 226 -1.30 -9.02 -9.63
C TRP A 226 0.00 -9.08 -10.45
N ASP A 227 0.29 -10.21 -11.12
CA ASP A 227 1.50 -10.40 -11.92
C ASP A 227 1.65 -9.39 -13.08
N ASN A 228 0.54 -8.76 -13.49
CA ASN A 228 0.48 -7.74 -14.56
C ASN A 228 -0.16 -6.40 -14.10
N SER A 229 -0.24 -6.15 -12.79
CA SER A 229 -0.79 -4.89 -12.25
C SER A 229 0.22 -3.76 -12.21
#